data_AF-G9KHU7-F1
#
_entry.id   AF-G9KHU7-F1
#
_cell.length_a   1.000
_cell.length_b   1.000
_cell.length_c   1.000
_cell.angle_alpha   90.00
_cell.angle_beta   90.00
_cell.angle_gamma   90.00
#
_symmetry.space_group_name_H-M   'P 1'
#
loop_
_entity.id
_entity.type
_entity.pdbx_description
1 polymer ?
#
loop_
_entity_poly.entity_id
_entity_poly.type
_entity_poly.pdbx_seq_one_letter_code
_entity_poly.pdbx_strand_id
1 'polypeptide(L)'
;LFLYHYLPALTFQILLLPVVLQHVADHLCRSPLLRSVFGSLVVAWYSCACHVFNTLRPLTYGDKSLSPGELRALRWKDSWDILIRK
;
A
#
# COMPACT_ATOMS: atom_id res chain seq x y z
N LEU A 1 -8.87 15.62 -14.51
CA LEU A 1 -9.46 14.49 -13.75
C LEU A 1 -8.84 14.49 -12.35
N PHE A 2 -9.62 14.34 -11.29
CA PHE A 2 -9.09 14.24 -9.91
C PHE A 2 -8.74 12.79 -9.54
N LEU A 3 -7.87 12.60 -8.54
CA LEU A 3 -7.41 11.28 -8.06
C LEU A 3 -8.56 10.32 -7.69
N TYR A 4 -9.67 10.81 -7.15
CA TYR A 4 -10.78 9.94 -6.74
C TYR A 4 -11.46 9.20 -7.90
N HIS A 5 -11.34 9.70 -9.14
CA HIS A 5 -11.89 9.02 -10.32
C HIS A 5 -11.19 7.69 -10.62
N TYR A 6 -9.99 7.48 -10.09
CA TYR A 6 -9.24 6.24 -10.24
C TYR A 6 -9.60 5.18 -9.19
N LEU A 7 -10.34 5.54 -8.12
CA LEU A 7 -10.67 4.61 -7.03
C LEU A 7 -11.42 3.36 -7.52
N PRO A 8 -12.41 3.44 -8.43
CA PRO A 8 -13.08 2.23 -8.92
C PRO A 8 -12.11 1.26 -9.61
N ALA A 9 -11.23 1.78 -10.47
CA ALA A 9 -10.21 0.98 -11.16
C ALA A 9 -9.22 0.36 -10.17
N LEU A 10 -8.78 1.14 -9.17
CA LEU A 10 -7.90 0.66 -8.11
C LEU A 10 -8.56 -0.47 -7.28
N THR A 11 -9.84 -0.36 -6.97
CA THR A 11 -10.58 -1.41 -6.24
C THR A 11 -10.53 -2.73 -7.01
N PHE A 12 -10.80 -2.72 -8.32
CA PHE A 12 -10.70 -3.94 -9.13
C PHE A 12 -9.27 -4.49 -9.19
N GLN A 13 -8.26 -3.63 -9.25
CA GLN A 13 -6.87 -4.06 -9.17
C GLN A 13 -6.55 -4.74 -7.83
N ILE A 14 -7.02 -4.20 -6.72
CA ILE A 14 -6.84 -4.79 -5.38
C ILE A 14 -7.54 -6.14 -5.28
N LEU A 15 -8.77 -6.26 -5.80
CA LEU A 15 -9.51 -7.54 -5.83
C LEU A 15 -8.82 -8.59 -6.71
N LEU A 16 -8.09 -8.17 -7.75
CA LEU A 16 -7.36 -9.07 -8.63
C LEU A 16 -6.06 -9.60 -8.01
N LEU A 17 -5.42 -8.84 -7.12
CA LEU A 17 -4.15 -9.22 -6.47
C LEU A 17 -4.17 -10.63 -5.84
N PRO A 18 -5.13 -11.02 -4.96
CA PRO A 18 -5.12 -12.36 -4.37
C PRO A 18 -5.26 -13.46 -5.42
N VAL A 19 -6.06 -13.24 -6.47
CA VAL A 19 -6.25 -14.20 -7.58
C VAL A 19 -4.93 -14.42 -8.32
N VAL A 20 -4.21 -13.33 -8.64
CA VAL A 20 -2.92 -13.40 -9.33
C VAL A 20 -1.85 -14.04 -8.44
N LEU A 21 -1.78 -13.68 -7.16
CA LEU A 21 -0.83 -14.27 -6.22
C LEU A 21 -1.06 -15.77 -6.07
N GLN A 22 -2.32 -16.21 -5.98
CA GLN A 22 -2.66 -17.63 -5.95
C GLN A 22 -2.24 -18.31 -7.26
N HIS A 23 -2.55 -17.73 -8.42
CA HIS A 23 -2.18 -18.32 -9.70
C HIS A 23 -0.65 -18.46 -9.86
N VAL A 24 0.12 -17.49 -9.39
CA VAL A 24 1.59 -17.56 -9.33
C VAL A 24 2.07 -18.66 -8.39
N ALA A 25 1.47 -18.78 -7.21
CA ALA A 25 1.82 -19.85 -6.26
C ALA A 25 1.50 -21.26 -6.80
N ASP A 26 0.41 -21.40 -7.56
CA ASP A 26 -0.03 -22.68 -8.08
C ASP A 26 0.76 -23.12 -9.32
N HIS A 27 1.04 -22.20 -10.24
CA HIS A 27 1.63 -22.55 -11.54
C HIS A 27 3.13 -22.31 -11.65
N LEU A 28 3.68 -21.28 -10.98
CA LEU A 28 5.11 -20.95 -11.04
C LEU A 28 5.88 -21.57 -9.88
N CYS A 29 5.28 -21.66 -8.69
CA CYS A 29 5.94 -22.20 -7.50
C CYS A 29 5.76 -23.72 -7.39
N ARG A 30 6.47 -24.50 -8.23
CA ARG A 30 6.33 -25.96 -8.29
C ARG A 30 6.94 -26.70 -7.09
N SER A 31 7.96 -26.13 -6.44
CA SER A 31 8.61 -26.76 -5.29
C SER A 31 8.00 -26.28 -3.96
N PRO A 32 7.92 -27.15 -2.93
CA PRO A 32 7.37 -26.77 -1.63
C PRO A 32 8.17 -25.66 -0.95
N LEU A 33 9.50 -25.65 -1.13
CA LEU A 33 10.36 -24.57 -0.65
C LEU A 33 10.01 -23.24 -1.32
N LEU A 34 9.85 -23.22 -2.65
CA LEU A 34 9.52 -21.99 -3.38
C LEU A 34 8.13 -21.47 -2.99
N ARG A 35 7.14 -22.35 -2.77
CA ARG A 35 5.83 -21.96 -2.23
C ARG A 35 5.92 -21.33 -0.86
N SER A 36 6.73 -21.91 0.04
CA SER A 36 6.93 -21.36 1.38
C SER A 36 7.61 -20.00 1.33
N VAL A 37 8.69 -19.85 0.56
CA VAL A 37 9.39 -18.57 0.36
C VAL A 37 8.45 -17.53 -0.25
N PHE A 38 7.69 -17.89 -1.27
CA PHE A 38 6.70 -17.00 -1.89
C PHE A 38 5.65 -16.54 -0.88
N GLY A 39 5.09 -17.46 -0.09
CA GLY A 39 4.15 -17.13 0.98
C GLY A 39 4.74 -16.15 2.00
N SER A 40 5.97 -16.40 2.46
CA SER A 40 6.67 -15.49 3.38
C SER A 40 6.89 -14.10 2.77
N LEU A 41 7.23 -14.02 1.48
CA LEU A 41 7.37 -12.74 0.77
C LEU A 41 6.04 -11.99 0.67
N VAL A 42 4.94 -12.69 0.38
CA VAL A 42 3.59 -12.09 0.34
C VAL A 42 3.20 -11.54 1.71
N VAL A 43 3.46 -12.28 2.78
CA VAL A 43 3.20 -11.82 4.16
C VAL A 43 4.04 -10.60 4.48
N ALA A 44 5.34 -10.62 4.20
CA ALA A 44 6.24 -9.49 4.45
C ALA A 44 5.81 -8.23 3.67
N TRP A 45 5.42 -8.40 2.41
CA TRP A 45 4.88 -7.33 1.57
C TRP A 45 3.58 -6.74 2.14
N TYR A 46 2.64 -7.60 2.55
CA TYR A 46 1.39 -7.16 3.18
C TYR A 46 1.64 -6.43 4.50
N SER A 47 2.55 -6.92 5.34
CA SER A 47 2.97 -6.24 6.57
C SER A 47 3.56 -4.85 6.29
N CYS A 48 4.36 -4.70 5.23
CA CYS A 48 4.82 -3.39 4.79
C CYS A 48 3.64 -2.49 4.40
N ALA A 49 2.68 -2.99 3.61
CA ALA A 49 1.49 -2.22 3.24
C ALA A 49 0.70 -1.73 4.48
N CYS A 50 0.52 -2.60 5.49
CA CYS A 50 -0.10 -2.22 6.76
C CYS A 50 0.72 -1.17 7.53
N HIS A 51 2.05 -1.32 7.58
CA HIS A 51 2.94 -0.35 8.24
C HIS A 51 2.82 1.04 7.59
N VAL A 52 2.77 1.07 6.25
CA VAL A 52 2.61 2.31 5.47
C VAL A 52 1.25 2.94 5.69
N PHE A 53 0.19 2.13 5.69
CA PHE A 53 -1.15 2.61 6.04
C PHE A 53 -1.19 3.25 7.43
N ASN A 54 -0.60 2.62 8.44
CA ASN A 54 -0.53 3.18 9.79
C ASN A 54 0.29 4.49 9.84
N THR A 55 1.37 4.57 9.06
CA THR A 55 2.21 5.77 8.94
C THR A 55 1.45 6.93 8.30
N LEU A 56 0.64 6.66 7.28
CA LEU A 56 -0.14 7.65 6.54
C LEU A 56 -1.53 7.92 7.14
N ARG A 57 -1.99 7.10 8.09
CA ARG A 57 -3.29 7.22 8.76
C ARG A 57 -3.58 8.63 9.29
N PRO A 58 -2.63 9.37 9.92
CA PRO A 58 -2.87 10.74 10.36
C PRO A 58 -3.29 11.69 9.23
N LEU A 59 -2.82 11.46 8.00
CA LEU A 59 -3.19 12.26 6.83
C LEU A 59 -4.65 12.03 6.41
N THR A 60 -5.15 10.80 6.57
CA THR A 60 -6.52 10.44 6.18
C THR A 60 -7.55 10.80 7.25
N TYR A 61 -7.22 10.57 8.53
CA TYR A 61 -8.17 10.73 9.63
C TYR A 61 -8.01 12.04 10.41
N GLY A 62 -6.90 12.77 10.25
CA GLY A 62 -6.67 14.05 10.96
C GLY A 62 -6.50 13.91 12.47
N ASP A 63 -6.21 12.70 12.97
CA ASP A 63 -6.25 12.35 14.40
C ASP A 63 -5.09 12.96 15.22
N LYS A 64 -4.00 13.37 14.56
CA LYS A 64 -2.81 13.94 15.20
C LYS A 64 -2.42 15.26 14.55
N SER A 65 -2.24 16.30 15.35
CA SER A 65 -1.61 17.55 14.90
C SER A 65 -0.14 17.28 14.58
N LEU A 66 0.16 17.14 13.29
CA LEU A 66 1.52 16.97 12.79
C LEU A 66 2.17 18.33 12.57
N SER A 67 3.43 18.47 12.98
CA SER A 67 4.21 19.66 12.62
C SER A 67 4.46 19.72 11.10
N PRO A 68 4.72 20.90 10.53
CA PRO A 68 5.05 21.03 9.11
C PRO A 68 6.27 20.20 8.68
N GLY A 69 7.21 19.95 9.59
CA GLY A 69 8.37 19.08 9.34
C GLY A 69 7.99 17.61 9.23
N GLU A 70 7.14 17.11 10.13
CA GLU A 70 6.62 15.74 10.10
C GLU A 70 5.73 15.48 8.86
N LEU A 71 4.92 16.48 8.46
CA LEU A 71 4.13 16.39 7.23
C LEU A 71 5.00 16.27 5.98
N ARG A 72 6.12 17.00 5.91
CA ARG A 72 7.08 16.86 4.81
C ARG A 72 7.80 15.52 4.85
N ALA A 73 8.09 14.99 6.03
CA ALA A 73 8.72 13.66 6.18
C ALA A 73 7.80 12.52 5.70
N LEU A 74 6.48 12.68 5.81
CA LEU A 74 5.50 11.72 5.25
C LEU A 74 5.39 11.79 3.72
N ARG A 75 6.02 12.78 3.09
CA ARG A 75 6.02 12.95 1.64
C ARG A 75 7.03 12.02 0.99
N TRP A 76 6.55 10.95 0.37
CA TRP A 76 7.41 9.97 -0.30
C TRP A 76 7.81 10.36 -1.72
N LYS A 77 7.03 11.24 -2.36
CA LYS A 77 7.29 11.75 -3.70
C LYS A 77 7.20 13.26 -3.70
N ASP A 78 8.15 13.94 -4.32
CA ASP A 78 8.20 15.41 -4.30
C ASP A 78 6.97 16.09 -4.90
N SER A 79 6.27 15.41 -5.83
CA SER A 79 5.04 15.91 -6.43
C SER A 79 3.79 15.77 -5.55
N TRP A 80 3.91 15.23 -4.34
CA TRP A 80 2.78 15.16 -3.41
C TRP A 80 2.64 16.51 -2.69
N ASP A 81 1.74 17.34 -3.18
CA ASP A 81 1.35 18.57 -2.48
C ASP A 81 0.29 18.27 -1.42
N ILE A 82 0.73 18.23 -0.16
CA ILE A 82 -0.16 18.11 0.99
C ILE A 82 -0.66 19.52 1.33
N LEU A 83 -1.98 19.73 1.23
CA LEU A 83 -2.59 21.01 1.59
C LEU A 83 -2.48 21.25 3.10
N ILE A 84 -1.57 22.14 3.50
CA ILE A 84 -1.44 22.59 4.89
C ILE A 84 -2.46 23.71 5.09
N ARG A 85 -3.55 23.44 5.83
CA ARG A 85 -4.42 24.51 6.34
C ARG A 85 -3.83 25.01 7.66
N LYS A 86 -3.69 26.34 7.77
CA LYS A 86 -3.27 27.04 8.99
C LYS A 86 -4.35 26.96 10.06
#